data_AF-A0A8J6JD42-F1
#
_entry.id   AF-A0A8J6JD42-F1
#
_cell.length_a   1.000
_cell.length_b   1.000
_cell.length_c   1.000
_cell.angle_alpha   90.00
_cell.angle_beta   90.00
_cell.angle_gamma   90.00
#
_symmetry.space_group_name_H-M   'P 1'
#
loop_
_entity.id
_entity.type
_entity.pdbx_description
1 polymer ?
#
loop_
_entity_poly.entity_id
_entity_poly.type
_entity_poly.pdbx_seq_one_letter_code
_entity_poly.pdbx_strand_id
1 'polypeptide(L)'
;MRDLTPKPANTAVAAFLAQARAVVAQPARAQGGAQGRLLFIMDATASRQPSWDRACQLMGDMFAATAGLGGLSIQLAYWRGYMEFAATPFLADSAELISRMSGVRCLGGQTQLLRALTHALAETSRQRINACVLVGDALEEPLDPIAHLAGQLGLRGTPVFAFHEGGEPASAEAFRQIAKLSGGAFAPFDARSADALRDLLRAVAVFAAGGRSGLAALPGPAAQRIALQLRGTK
;
A
#
# COMPACT_ATOMS: atom_id res chain seq x y z
N MET A 1 -2.94 41.52 -1.59
CA MET A 1 -3.94 40.49 -1.87
C MET A 1 -3.16 39.24 -2.28
N ARG A 2 -2.94 38.28 -1.35
CA ARG A 2 -2.20 37.05 -1.65
C ARG A 2 -3.18 36.05 -2.26
N ASP A 3 -2.86 35.62 -3.46
CA ASP A 3 -3.62 34.67 -4.25
C ASP A 3 -3.57 33.28 -3.59
N LEU A 4 -4.71 32.79 -3.12
CA LEU A 4 -4.86 31.46 -2.53
C LEU A 4 -5.31 30.51 -3.63
N THR A 5 -4.34 29.88 -4.30
CA THR A 5 -4.62 28.82 -5.27
C THR A 5 -5.27 27.62 -4.55
N PRO A 6 -6.46 27.16 -4.95
CA PRO A 6 -7.10 26.01 -4.31
C PRO A 6 -6.33 24.71 -4.63
N LYS A 7 -6.03 23.93 -3.58
CA LYS A 7 -5.19 22.72 -3.59
C LYS A 7 -5.93 21.50 -4.18
N PRO A 8 -5.32 20.67 -5.05
CA PRO A 8 -6.01 19.56 -5.72
C PRO A 8 -5.98 18.29 -4.87
N ALA A 9 -7.00 18.07 -4.02
CA ALA A 9 -7.16 16.81 -3.28
C ALA A 9 -7.95 15.72 -4.04
N ASN A 10 -8.61 16.07 -5.15
CA ASN A 10 -9.59 15.19 -5.83
C ASN A 10 -9.01 14.38 -7.02
N THR A 11 -8.05 14.94 -7.77
CA THR A 11 -7.50 14.29 -8.98
C THR A 11 -6.59 13.09 -8.68
N ALA A 12 -5.86 13.12 -7.57
CA ALA A 12 -4.88 12.10 -7.25
C ALA A 12 -5.52 10.75 -6.87
N VAL A 13 -6.63 10.78 -6.14
CA VAL A 13 -7.41 9.57 -5.80
C VAL A 13 -8.01 8.95 -7.06
N ALA A 14 -8.58 9.76 -7.94
CA ALA A 14 -9.12 9.28 -9.22
C ALA A 14 -8.02 8.64 -10.10
N ALA A 15 -6.83 9.25 -10.14
CA ALA A 15 -5.68 8.71 -10.84
C ALA A 15 -5.21 7.37 -10.26
N PHE A 16 -5.14 7.25 -8.92
CA PHE A 16 -4.80 5.99 -8.26
C PHE A 16 -5.80 4.89 -8.61
N LEU A 17 -7.11 5.18 -8.54
CA LEU A 17 -8.14 4.19 -8.86
C LEU A 17 -8.10 3.78 -10.32
N ALA A 18 -7.83 4.72 -11.23
CA ALA A 18 -7.64 4.40 -12.65
C ALA A 18 -6.42 3.50 -12.86
N GLN A 19 -5.29 3.81 -12.21
CA GLN A 19 -4.09 2.97 -12.23
C GLN A 19 -4.36 1.60 -11.64
N ALA A 20 -4.98 1.51 -10.45
CA ALA A 20 -5.35 0.27 -9.79
C ALA A 20 -6.27 -0.59 -10.67
N ARG A 21 -7.24 0.02 -11.36
CA ARG A 21 -8.09 -0.69 -12.35
C ARG A 21 -7.27 -1.19 -13.54
N ALA A 22 -6.28 -0.44 -14.00
CA ALA A 22 -5.38 -0.88 -15.07
C ALA A 22 -4.47 -2.05 -14.64
N VAL A 23 -4.01 -2.07 -13.38
CA VAL A 23 -3.29 -3.22 -12.79
C VAL A 23 -4.16 -4.48 -12.88
N VAL A 24 -5.46 -4.34 -12.61
CA VAL A 24 -6.43 -5.45 -12.65
C VAL A 24 -6.70 -5.95 -14.07
N ALA A 25 -6.57 -5.07 -15.08
CA ALA A 25 -6.72 -5.46 -16.48
C ALA A 25 -5.57 -6.35 -17.00
N GLN A 26 -4.44 -6.46 -16.29
CA GLN A 26 -3.31 -7.31 -16.70
C GLN A 26 -3.53 -8.81 -16.40
N PRO A 27 -3.06 -9.75 -17.25
CA PRO A 27 -3.29 -11.19 -17.06
C PRO A 27 -2.81 -11.68 -15.69
N ALA A 28 -3.74 -11.94 -14.78
CA ALA A 28 -3.43 -12.63 -13.54
C ALA A 28 -3.10 -14.09 -13.86
N ARG A 29 -1.89 -14.56 -13.53
CA ARG A 29 -1.62 -16.00 -13.46
C ARG A 29 -2.59 -16.60 -12.44
N ALA A 30 -3.42 -17.55 -12.89
CA ALA A 30 -4.43 -18.21 -12.07
C ALA A 30 -3.79 -18.78 -10.79
N GLN A 31 -4.39 -18.51 -9.65
CA GLN A 31 -4.06 -19.16 -8.39
C GLN A 31 -5.20 -20.12 -8.05
N GLY A 32 -4.88 -21.40 -7.89
CA GLY A 32 -5.83 -22.39 -7.39
C GLY A 32 -6.03 -22.20 -5.89
N GLY A 33 -7.22 -21.75 -5.47
CA GLY A 33 -7.79 -21.90 -4.12
C GLY A 33 -7.02 -21.36 -2.90
N ALA A 34 -5.81 -20.81 -3.04
CA ALA A 34 -4.99 -20.35 -1.93
C ALA A 34 -5.37 -18.93 -1.48
N GLN A 35 -5.23 -18.68 -0.18
CA GLN A 35 -5.44 -17.37 0.44
C GLN A 35 -4.52 -16.31 -0.19
N GLY A 36 -5.06 -15.14 -0.51
CA GLY A 36 -4.27 -14.05 -1.07
C GLY A 36 -3.21 -13.54 -0.10
N ARG A 37 -2.02 -13.19 -0.60
CA ARG A 37 -0.91 -12.71 0.22
C ARG A 37 -0.61 -11.24 -0.05
N LEU A 38 -0.64 -10.43 1.00
CA LEU A 38 -0.35 -9.00 0.95
C LEU A 38 0.83 -8.68 1.88
N LEU A 39 1.82 -7.95 1.35
CA LEU A 39 2.92 -7.41 2.14
C LEU A 39 2.64 -5.93 2.41
N PHE A 40 2.47 -5.56 3.67
CA PHE A 40 2.28 -4.19 4.11
C PHE A 40 3.61 -3.63 4.61
N ILE A 41 4.19 -2.70 3.87
CA ILE A 41 5.49 -2.08 4.12
C ILE A 41 5.26 -0.68 4.69
N MET A 42 5.85 -0.39 5.85
CA MET A 42 5.64 0.87 6.53
C MET A 42 6.91 1.47 7.15
N ASP A 43 7.04 2.78 7.01
CA ASP A 43 7.99 3.57 7.78
C ASP A 43 7.50 3.77 9.23
N ALA A 44 8.33 3.37 10.20
CA ALA A 44 8.08 3.56 11.63
C ALA A 44 9.13 4.48 12.29
N THR A 45 9.55 5.54 11.61
CA THR A 45 10.44 6.56 12.17
C THR A 45 9.73 7.49 13.16
N ALA A 46 10.46 8.11 14.11
CA ALA A 46 9.92 8.80 15.29
C ALA A 46 8.86 9.88 15.02
N SER A 47 8.88 10.54 13.86
CA SER A 47 7.86 11.53 13.47
C SER A 47 6.47 10.91 13.21
N ARG A 48 6.38 9.58 13.10
CA ARG A 48 5.23 8.90 12.48
C ARG A 48 4.35 8.10 13.43
N GLN A 49 4.47 8.25 14.74
CA GLN A 49 3.59 7.56 15.70
C GLN A 49 2.09 7.77 15.40
N PRO A 50 1.60 8.97 15.05
CA PRO A 50 0.20 9.16 14.67
C PRO A 50 -0.19 8.47 13.34
N SER A 51 0.75 8.32 12.41
CA SER A 51 0.53 7.58 11.16
C SER A 51 0.52 6.08 11.41
N TRP A 52 1.38 5.59 12.32
CA TRP A 52 1.43 4.19 12.76
C TRP A 52 0.13 3.76 13.41
N ASP A 53 -0.39 4.53 14.37
CA ASP A 53 -1.65 4.22 15.07
C ASP A 53 -2.83 4.15 14.09
N ARG A 54 -2.86 5.04 13.09
CA ARG A 54 -3.84 5.01 11.99
C ARG A 54 -3.68 3.77 11.13
N ALA A 55 -2.46 3.40 10.76
CA ALA A 55 -2.21 2.19 9.98
C ALA A 55 -2.68 0.92 10.69
N CYS A 56 -2.57 0.85 12.03
CA CYS A 56 -3.12 -0.25 12.82
C CYS A 56 -4.63 -0.41 12.59
N GLN A 57 -5.37 0.70 12.62
CA GLN A 57 -6.82 0.69 12.37
C GLN A 57 -7.15 0.27 10.93
N LEU A 58 -6.40 0.79 9.96
CA LEU A 58 -6.58 0.51 8.54
C LEU A 58 -6.34 -0.98 8.20
N MET A 59 -5.37 -1.62 8.84
CA MET A 59 -5.11 -3.05 8.62
C MET A 59 -6.24 -3.96 9.13
N GLY A 60 -6.88 -3.61 10.25
CA GLY A 60 -8.09 -4.31 10.70
C GLY A 60 -9.22 -4.25 9.67
N ASP A 61 -9.43 -3.09 9.05
CA ASP A 61 -10.43 -2.90 7.99
C ASP A 61 -10.16 -3.74 6.73
N MET A 62 -8.88 -4.00 6.41
CA MET A 62 -8.49 -4.80 5.24
C MET A 62 -8.87 -6.28 5.40
N PHE A 63 -8.72 -6.85 6.59
CA PHE A 63 -9.18 -8.23 6.86
C PHE A 63 -10.69 -8.33 6.74
N ALA A 64 -11.43 -7.41 7.34
CA ALA A 64 -12.88 -7.38 7.26
C ALA A 64 -13.39 -7.33 5.81
N ALA A 65 -12.70 -6.57 4.94
CA ALA A 65 -13.04 -6.46 3.53
C ALA A 65 -12.81 -7.74 2.71
N THR A 66 -12.05 -8.72 3.22
CA THR A 66 -11.64 -9.93 2.48
C THR A 66 -12.23 -11.22 3.01
N ALA A 67 -13.00 -11.17 4.11
CA ALA A 67 -13.61 -12.34 4.76
C ALA A 67 -14.47 -13.20 3.81
N GLY A 68 -15.12 -12.59 2.81
CA GLY A 68 -15.95 -13.29 1.81
C GLY A 68 -15.25 -13.70 0.51
N LEU A 69 -13.94 -13.43 0.36
CA LEU A 69 -13.23 -13.49 -0.93
C LEU A 69 -12.12 -14.56 -1.00
N GLY A 70 -12.15 -15.56 -0.11
CA GLY A 70 -11.09 -16.56 0.02
C GLY A 70 -10.01 -16.20 1.03
N GLY A 71 -10.17 -15.07 1.73
CA GLY A 71 -9.32 -14.63 2.83
C GLY A 71 -8.03 -13.95 2.39
N LEU A 72 -7.37 -13.31 3.35
CA LEU A 72 -6.13 -12.56 3.17
C LEU A 72 -5.13 -12.95 4.25
N SER A 73 -3.89 -13.19 3.85
CA SER A 73 -2.74 -13.29 4.73
C SER A 73 -1.92 -12.01 4.58
N ILE A 74 -1.70 -11.27 5.68
CA ILE A 74 -0.92 -10.03 5.69
C ILE A 74 0.41 -10.27 6.40
N GLN A 75 1.51 -9.90 5.76
CA GLN A 75 2.80 -9.71 6.42
C GLN A 75 3.04 -8.21 6.62
N LEU A 76 3.37 -7.79 7.83
CA LEU A 76 3.85 -6.44 8.09
C LEU A 76 5.37 -6.42 8.02
N ALA A 77 5.92 -5.52 7.23
CA ALA A 77 7.34 -5.20 7.21
C ALA A 77 7.53 -3.72 7.53
N TYR A 78 8.49 -3.39 8.38
CA TYR A 78 8.75 -2.01 8.76
C TYR A 78 10.22 -1.76 9.04
N TRP A 79 10.60 -0.49 9.00
CA TRP A 79 11.89 -0.01 9.48
C TRP A 79 11.72 1.10 10.49
N ARG A 80 12.68 1.21 11.39
CA ARG A 80 12.79 2.26 12.40
C ARG A 80 14.21 2.30 12.93
N GLY A 81 14.53 3.26 13.79
CA GLY A 81 15.79 3.22 14.53
C GLY A 81 17.03 3.20 13.63
N TYR A 82 18.15 2.75 14.17
CA TYR A 82 19.38 2.62 13.40
C TYR A 82 19.45 1.27 12.70
N MET A 83 19.29 1.28 11.36
CA MET A 83 19.40 0.08 10.51
C MET A 83 18.51 -1.09 10.96
N GLU A 84 17.36 -0.82 11.57
CA GLU A 84 16.40 -1.86 11.97
C GLU A 84 15.40 -2.09 10.84
N PHE A 85 15.28 -3.35 10.41
CA PHE A 85 14.21 -3.81 9.53
C PHE A 85 13.65 -5.09 10.12
N ALA A 86 12.33 -5.16 10.24
CA ALA A 86 11.63 -6.31 10.77
C ALA A 86 10.45 -6.67 9.87
N ALA A 87 10.14 -7.96 9.80
CA ALA A 87 8.94 -8.47 9.15
C ALA A 87 8.29 -9.54 10.04
N THR A 88 6.97 -9.53 10.13
CA THR A 88 6.21 -10.61 10.78
C THR A 88 6.17 -11.85 9.90
N PRO A 89 5.68 -13.00 10.37
CA PRO A 89 5.11 -14.01 9.49
C PRO A 89 3.93 -13.44 8.68
N PHE A 90 3.48 -14.17 7.65
CA PHE A 90 2.17 -13.90 7.05
C PHE A 90 1.08 -14.35 8.04
N LEU A 91 0.22 -13.41 8.43
CA LEU A 91 -0.83 -13.62 9.43
C LEU A 91 -2.18 -13.60 8.74
N ALA A 92 -3.00 -14.61 9.03
CA ALA A 92 -4.40 -14.67 8.59
C ALA A 92 -5.38 -14.12 9.64
N ASP A 93 -4.89 -13.78 10.83
CA ASP A 93 -5.68 -13.24 11.95
C ASP A 93 -5.40 -11.75 12.15
N SER A 94 -6.45 -10.94 12.00
CA SER A 94 -6.41 -9.50 12.26
C SER A 94 -6.05 -9.14 13.70
N ALA A 95 -6.49 -9.91 14.69
CA ALA A 95 -6.22 -9.64 16.10
C ALA A 95 -4.74 -9.86 16.42
N GLU A 96 -4.13 -10.92 15.88
CA GLU A 96 -2.70 -11.17 16.01
C GLU A 96 -1.88 -10.05 15.34
N LEU A 97 -2.27 -9.62 14.13
CA LEU A 97 -1.59 -8.54 13.44
C LEU A 97 -1.65 -7.23 14.25
N ILE A 98 -2.85 -6.83 14.71
CA ILE A 98 -3.06 -5.63 15.52
C ILE A 98 -2.25 -5.71 16.82
N SER A 99 -2.22 -6.87 17.48
CA SER A 99 -1.42 -7.07 18.69
C SER A 99 0.08 -6.86 18.45
N ARG A 100 0.63 -7.39 17.34
CA ARG A 100 2.04 -7.20 16.99
C ARG A 100 2.35 -5.75 16.65
N MET A 101 1.46 -5.10 15.89
CA MET A 101 1.59 -3.69 15.53
C MET A 101 1.56 -2.75 16.73
N SER A 102 0.70 -3.01 17.72
CA SER A 102 0.57 -2.19 18.93
C SER A 102 1.84 -2.18 19.78
N GLY A 103 2.68 -3.22 19.63
CA GLY A 103 3.99 -3.34 20.28
C GLY A 103 5.11 -2.56 19.58
N VAL A 104 4.89 -2.06 18.36
CA VAL A 104 5.89 -1.26 17.65
C VAL A 104 5.86 0.17 18.16
N ARG A 105 7.06 0.70 18.42
CA ARG A 105 7.31 2.09 18.79
C ARG A 105 8.08 2.75 17.67
N CYS A 106 7.66 3.94 17.28
CA CYS A 106 8.37 4.71 16.27
C CYS A 106 9.69 5.24 16.84
N LEU A 107 10.80 5.06 16.12
CA LEU A 107 12.15 5.45 16.57
C LEU A 107 12.88 6.22 15.48
N GLY A 108 13.64 7.26 15.83
CA GLY A 108 14.40 8.05 14.87
C GLY A 108 15.39 7.16 14.10
N GLY A 109 15.44 7.30 12.78
CA GLY A 109 16.13 6.35 11.91
C GLY A 109 16.24 6.81 10.48
N GLN A 110 16.88 6.00 9.65
CA GLN A 110 16.99 6.20 8.20
C GLN A 110 16.03 5.26 7.46
N THR A 111 15.58 5.66 6.27
CA THR A 111 14.80 4.78 5.39
C THR A 111 15.56 3.50 5.08
N GLN A 112 14.83 2.38 5.02
CA GLN A 112 15.37 1.04 4.68
C GLN A 112 14.53 0.38 3.59
N LEU A 113 14.05 1.16 2.64
CA LEU A 113 13.23 0.74 1.52
C LEU A 113 13.96 -0.27 0.63
N LEU A 114 15.29 -0.17 0.48
CA LEU A 114 16.08 -1.20 -0.23
C LEU A 114 15.92 -2.58 0.41
N ARG A 115 16.00 -2.65 1.74
CA ARG A 115 15.83 -3.90 2.49
C ARG A 115 14.39 -4.40 2.39
N ALA A 116 13.42 -3.50 2.48
CA ALA A 116 12.00 -3.85 2.35
C ALA A 116 11.67 -4.43 0.97
N LEU A 117 12.17 -3.83 -0.12
CA LEU A 117 11.94 -4.34 -1.47
C LEU A 117 12.73 -5.62 -1.76
N THR A 118 13.93 -5.76 -1.20
CA THR A 118 14.70 -7.01 -1.27
C THR A 118 13.97 -8.15 -0.55
N HIS A 119 13.41 -7.87 0.63
CA HIS A 119 12.56 -8.81 1.36
C HIS A 119 11.32 -9.20 0.56
N ALA A 120 10.62 -8.21 -0.03
CA ALA A 120 9.47 -8.47 -0.90
C ALA A 120 9.84 -9.39 -2.09
N LEU A 121 11.01 -9.18 -2.68
CA LEU A 121 11.50 -9.97 -3.80
C LEU A 121 11.84 -11.41 -3.39
N ALA A 122 12.45 -11.60 -2.23
CA ALA A 122 12.74 -12.92 -1.67
C ALA A 122 11.45 -13.67 -1.34
N GLU A 123 10.49 -13.01 -0.69
CA GLU A 123 9.20 -13.60 -0.33
C GLU A 123 8.40 -14.00 -1.57
N THR A 124 8.27 -13.10 -2.56
CA THR A 124 7.51 -13.40 -3.79
C THR A 124 8.14 -14.54 -4.61
N SER A 125 9.47 -14.74 -4.48
CA SER A 125 10.18 -15.85 -5.12
C SER A 125 9.92 -17.20 -4.44
N ARG A 126 9.61 -17.22 -3.14
CA ARG A 126 9.23 -18.45 -2.40
C ARG A 126 7.78 -18.82 -2.67
N GLN A 127 6.90 -17.85 -2.49
CA GLN A 127 5.48 -17.95 -2.78
C GLN A 127 5.03 -16.58 -3.23
N ARG A 128 4.22 -16.48 -4.27
CA ARG A 128 3.84 -15.17 -4.82
C ARG A 128 3.18 -14.28 -3.77
N ILE A 129 3.57 -13.01 -3.74
CA ILE A 129 2.82 -11.93 -3.08
C ILE A 129 1.90 -11.32 -4.13
N ASN A 130 0.61 -11.25 -3.82
CA ASN A 130 -0.43 -10.73 -4.72
C ASN A 130 -0.36 -9.20 -4.84
N ALA A 131 -0.03 -8.50 -3.74
CA ALA A 131 0.16 -7.07 -3.71
C ALA A 131 1.11 -6.64 -2.58
N CYS A 132 1.91 -5.60 -2.83
CA CYS A 132 2.61 -4.87 -1.79
C CYS A 132 1.91 -3.52 -1.57
N VAL A 133 1.68 -3.15 -0.32
CA VAL A 133 1.34 -1.78 0.08
C VAL A 133 2.63 -1.15 0.62
N LEU A 134 2.95 0.06 0.17
CA LEU A 134 4.09 0.82 0.67
C LEU A 134 3.60 2.16 1.20
N VAL A 135 3.83 2.45 2.48
CA VAL A 135 3.49 3.73 3.11
C VAL A 135 4.75 4.40 3.64
N GLY A 136 5.05 5.60 3.13
CA GLY A 136 6.28 6.33 3.40
C GLY A 136 6.10 7.85 3.24
N ASP A 137 7.04 8.65 3.70
CA ASP A 137 7.02 10.12 3.62
C ASP A 137 8.33 10.69 3.05
N ALA A 138 9.42 9.97 3.24
CA ALA A 138 10.73 10.33 2.72
C ALA A 138 11.40 9.15 1.99
N LEU A 139 12.42 9.49 1.21
CA LEU A 139 13.39 8.56 0.68
C LEU A 139 14.79 9.19 0.71
N GLU A 140 15.66 8.71 1.58
CA GLU A 140 17.08 9.11 1.63
C GLU A 140 18.02 8.16 0.87
N GLU A 141 17.54 6.95 0.55
CA GLU A 141 18.32 5.92 -0.16
C GLU A 141 18.40 6.19 -1.68
N PRO A 142 19.45 5.71 -2.37
CA PRO A 142 19.59 5.92 -3.81
C PRO A 142 18.45 5.27 -4.60
N LEU A 143 17.91 6.01 -5.57
CA LEU A 143 16.73 5.59 -6.33
C LEU A 143 17.03 4.47 -7.34
N ASP A 144 18.21 4.43 -7.95
CA ASP A 144 18.50 3.44 -9.02
C ASP A 144 18.38 1.98 -8.56
N PRO A 145 18.98 1.57 -7.41
CA PRO A 145 18.83 0.19 -6.94
C PRO A 145 17.40 -0.12 -6.49
N ILE A 146 16.66 0.88 -5.97
CA ILE A 146 15.24 0.75 -5.61
C ILE A 146 14.38 0.53 -6.86
N ALA A 147 14.60 1.32 -7.90
CA ALA A 147 13.91 1.20 -9.18
C ALA A 147 14.19 -0.16 -9.82
N HIS A 148 15.43 -0.65 -9.73
CA HIS A 148 15.81 -1.97 -10.20
C HIS A 148 15.01 -3.08 -9.48
N LEU A 149 14.92 -3.04 -8.15
CA LEU A 149 14.12 -3.99 -7.36
C LEU A 149 12.62 -3.90 -7.71
N ALA A 150 12.08 -2.69 -7.87
CA ALA A 150 10.69 -2.48 -8.25
C ALA A 150 10.36 -3.11 -9.62
N GLY A 151 11.26 -2.95 -10.61
CA GLY A 151 11.12 -3.62 -11.91
C GLY A 151 11.15 -5.14 -11.80
N GLN A 152 12.03 -5.70 -10.96
CA GLN A 152 12.08 -7.14 -10.70
C GLN A 152 10.80 -7.70 -10.04
N LEU A 153 10.17 -6.92 -9.16
CA LEU A 153 8.86 -7.25 -8.59
C LEU A 153 7.76 -7.24 -9.67
N GLY A 154 7.79 -6.24 -10.57
CA GLY A 154 6.87 -6.17 -11.71
C GLY A 154 6.96 -7.39 -12.63
N LEU A 155 8.17 -7.83 -12.97
CA LEU A 155 8.40 -9.05 -13.76
C LEU A 155 7.87 -10.33 -13.08
N ARG A 156 7.79 -10.33 -11.74
CA ARG A 156 7.21 -11.43 -10.95
C ARG A 156 5.72 -11.26 -10.66
N GLY A 157 5.11 -10.17 -11.15
CA GLY A 157 3.69 -9.89 -10.96
C GLY A 157 3.33 -9.51 -9.52
N THR A 158 4.23 -8.80 -8.83
CA THR A 158 3.99 -8.26 -7.49
C THR A 158 3.91 -6.73 -7.58
N PRO A 159 2.71 -6.16 -7.79
CA PRO A 159 2.53 -4.71 -7.88
C PRO A 159 2.72 -4.04 -6.52
N VAL A 160 3.34 -2.85 -6.52
CA VAL A 160 3.50 -2.00 -5.33
C VAL A 160 2.51 -0.83 -5.39
N PHE A 161 1.56 -0.81 -4.47
CA PHE A 161 0.65 0.30 -4.23
C PHE A 161 1.33 1.27 -3.24
N ALA A 162 1.87 2.37 -3.77
CA ALA A 162 2.68 3.31 -3.02
C ALA A 162 1.86 4.52 -2.56
N PHE A 163 1.90 4.78 -1.25
CA PHE A 163 1.22 5.86 -0.58
C PHE A 163 2.27 6.79 0.06
N HIS A 164 2.33 8.02 -0.42
CA HIS A 164 3.32 9.01 0.03
C HIS A 164 2.68 10.10 0.91
N GLU A 165 3.17 10.28 2.14
CA GLU A 165 2.76 11.32 3.07
C GLU A 165 3.70 12.54 2.99
N GLY A 166 3.22 13.73 3.30
CA GLY A 166 4.08 14.91 3.50
C GLY A 166 4.45 15.68 2.23
N GLY A 167 4.29 15.09 1.04
CA GLY A 167 4.29 15.83 -0.24
C GLY A 167 5.65 16.40 -0.67
N GLU A 168 6.75 15.92 -0.08
CA GLU A 168 8.12 16.20 -0.55
C GLU A 168 8.29 15.72 -2.00
N PRO A 169 8.61 16.60 -2.97
CA PRO A 169 8.54 16.27 -4.39
C PRO A 169 9.47 15.12 -4.84
N ALA A 170 10.69 15.03 -4.32
CA ALA A 170 11.66 14.01 -4.75
C ALA A 170 11.22 12.61 -4.30
N SER A 171 10.79 12.48 -3.04
CA SER A 171 10.23 11.26 -2.47
C SER A 171 8.93 10.88 -3.16
N ALA A 172 8.06 11.85 -3.47
CA ALA A 172 6.84 11.58 -4.22
C ALA A 172 7.12 10.98 -5.61
N GLU A 173 8.13 11.51 -6.33
CA GLU A 173 8.52 10.96 -7.63
C GLU A 173 9.13 9.58 -7.50
N ALA A 174 9.97 9.34 -6.49
CA ALA A 174 10.53 8.03 -6.23
C ALA A 174 9.43 6.98 -5.97
N PHE A 175 8.44 7.29 -5.13
CA PHE A 175 7.31 6.41 -4.84
C PHE A 175 6.47 6.14 -6.10
N ARG A 176 6.28 7.16 -6.95
CA ARG A 176 5.61 7.03 -8.24
C ARG A 176 6.37 6.11 -9.19
N GLN A 177 7.70 6.22 -9.22
CA GLN A 177 8.56 5.35 -10.03
C GLN A 177 8.51 3.89 -9.56
N ILE A 178 8.52 3.65 -8.25
CA ILE A 178 8.35 2.30 -7.68
C ILE A 178 7.01 1.69 -8.10
N ALA A 179 5.91 2.44 -7.95
CA ALA A 179 4.58 1.99 -8.35
C ALA A 179 4.54 1.68 -9.86
N LYS A 180 5.06 2.58 -10.70
CA LYS A 180 5.09 2.40 -12.15
C LYS A 180 5.88 1.15 -12.57
N LEU A 181 7.10 0.97 -12.05
CA LEU A 181 7.99 -0.13 -12.45
C LEU A 181 7.50 -1.50 -11.96
N SER A 182 6.85 -1.54 -10.80
CA SER A 182 6.24 -2.77 -10.29
C SER A 182 4.88 -3.10 -10.93
N GLY A 183 4.31 -2.17 -11.71
CA GLY A 183 2.96 -2.29 -12.26
C GLY A 183 1.85 -2.06 -11.24
N GLY A 184 2.12 -1.29 -10.18
CA GLY A 184 1.16 -0.87 -9.16
C GLY A 184 0.57 0.52 -9.42
N ALA A 185 0.22 1.22 -8.33
CA ALA A 185 -0.40 2.54 -8.38
C ALA A 185 0.15 3.47 -7.29
N PHE A 186 0.13 4.78 -7.54
CA PHE A 186 0.65 5.79 -6.63
C PHE A 186 -0.46 6.74 -6.17
N ALA A 187 -0.49 7.03 -4.86
CA ALA A 187 -1.34 8.08 -4.29
C ALA A 187 -0.56 8.92 -3.28
N PRO A 188 -0.59 10.26 -3.37
CA PRO A 188 -0.28 11.09 -2.23
C PRO A 188 -1.40 10.96 -1.19
N PHE A 189 -1.06 11.02 0.09
CA PHE A 189 -2.06 11.09 1.16
C PHE A 189 -1.65 12.12 2.22
N ASP A 190 -2.65 12.69 2.88
CA ASP A 190 -2.45 13.55 4.05
C ASP A 190 -3.38 13.11 5.19
N ALA A 191 -3.14 13.64 6.38
CA ALA A 191 -3.93 13.31 7.56
C ALA A 191 -5.42 13.67 7.46
N ARG A 192 -5.80 14.50 6.48
CA ARG A 192 -7.19 14.91 6.24
C ARG A 192 -7.95 13.93 5.34
N SER A 193 -7.24 12.98 4.74
CA SER A 193 -7.76 12.05 3.72
C SER A 193 -7.80 10.59 4.22
N ALA A 194 -7.93 10.37 5.54
CA ALA A 194 -7.87 9.04 6.15
C ALA A 194 -8.94 8.07 5.62
N ASP A 195 -10.15 8.56 5.37
CA ASP A 195 -11.23 7.72 4.80
C ASP A 195 -10.92 7.30 3.36
N ALA A 196 -10.33 8.19 2.57
CA ALA A 196 -9.88 7.84 1.22
C ALA A 196 -8.79 6.77 1.27
N LEU A 197 -7.79 6.90 2.17
CA LEU A 197 -6.76 5.88 2.35
C LEU A 197 -7.34 4.53 2.77
N ARG A 198 -8.32 4.52 3.68
CA ARG A 198 -9.07 3.31 4.09
C ARG A 198 -9.72 2.63 2.90
N ASP A 199 -10.43 3.40 2.08
CA ASP A 199 -11.12 2.89 0.91
C ASP A 199 -10.14 2.34 -0.15
N LEU A 200 -9.00 3.01 -0.35
CA LEU A 200 -7.94 2.52 -1.24
C LEU A 200 -7.32 1.23 -0.72
N LEU A 201 -7.02 1.14 0.57
CA LEU A 201 -6.45 -0.07 1.18
C LEU A 201 -7.41 -1.25 1.15
N ARG A 202 -8.71 -1.03 1.38
CA ARG A 202 -9.74 -2.05 1.19
C ARG A 202 -9.77 -2.56 -0.25
N ALA A 203 -9.67 -1.67 -1.24
CA ALA A 203 -9.59 -2.08 -2.63
C ALA A 203 -8.35 -2.94 -2.92
N VAL A 204 -7.18 -2.58 -2.37
CA VAL A 204 -5.94 -3.38 -2.50
C VAL A 204 -6.08 -4.74 -1.82
N ALA A 205 -6.68 -4.80 -0.63
CA ALA A 205 -6.93 -6.05 0.09
C ALA A 205 -7.82 -7.00 -0.72
N VAL A 206 -8.89 -6.48 -1.31
CA VAL A 206 -9.80 -7.22 -2.18
C VAL A 206 -9.10 -7.71 -3.45
N PHE A 207 -8.24 -6.89 -4.06
CA PHE A 207 -7.37 -7.29 -5.16
C PHE A 207 -6.41 -8.43 -4.75
N ALA A 208 -5.81 -8.34 -3.58
CA ALA A 208 -4.86 -9.34 -3.09
C ALA A 208 -5.55 -10.69 -2.81
N ALA A 209 -6.73 -10.67 -2.20
CA ALA A 209 -7.51 -11.85 -1.84
C ALA A 209 -8.13 -12.57 -3.05
N GLY A 210 -8.79 -11.82 -3.95
CA GLY A 210 -9.59 -12.41 -5.02
C GLY A 210 -9.03 -12.22 -6.44
N GLY A 211 -7.86 -11.60 -6.60
CA GLY A 211 -7.34 -11.24 -7.92
C GLY A 211 -8.35 -10.39 -8.71
N ARG A 212 -8.60 -10.73 -9.98
CA ARG A 212 -9.53 -9.99 -10.84
C ARG A 212 -10.99 -10.11 -10.42
N SER A 213 -11.44 -11.28 -9.95
CA SER A 213 -12.83 -11.48 -9.53
C SER A 213 -13.13 -10.77 -8.21
N GLY A 214 -12.16 -10.68 -7.30
CA GLY A 214 -12.28 -9.90 -6.07
C GLY A 214 -12.59 -8.44 -6.33
N LEU A 215 -11.84 -7.78 -7.22
CA LEU A 215 -12.08 -6.36 -7.51
C LEU A 215 -13.34 -6.11 -8.36
N ALA A 216 -13.75 -7.06 -9.20
CA ALA A 216 -15.06 -7.02 -9.87
C ALA A 216 -16.23 -7.24 -8.90
N ALA A 217 -15.98 -7.96 -7.80
CA ALA A 217 -16.92 -8.19 -6.71
C ALA A 217 -16.93 -7.08 -5.66
N LEU A 218 -16.08 -6.05 -5.76
CA LEU A 218 -16.29 -4.81 -5.01
C LEU A 218 -17.70 -4.31 -5.38
N PRO A 219 -18.64 -4.26 -4.43
CA PRO A 219 -20.02 -3.95 -4.76
C PRO A 219 -20.05 -2.58 -5.43
N GLY A 220 -20.77 -2.54 -6.55
CA GLY A 220 -20.98 -1.37 -7.41
C GLY A 220 -21.14 -0.05 -6.66
N PRO A 221 -21.76 0.04 -5.47
CA PRO A 221 -21.85 1.28 -4.72
C PRO A 221 -20.59 1.73 -3.97
N ALA A 222 -19.62 0.88 -3.60
CA ALA A 222 -18.43 1.31 -2.86
C ALA A 222 -17.35 1.86 -3.81
N ALA A 223 -17.06 1.14 -4.89
CA ALA A 223 -16.21 1.63 -5.97
C ALA A 223 -16.84 2.81 -6.73
N GLN A 224 -18.19 2.85 -6.83
CA GLN A 224 -18.90 4.05 -7.33
C GLN A 224 -19.05 5.13 -6.26
N ARG A 225 -19.17 4.87 -4.95
CA ARG A 225 -19.20 5.91 -3.89
C ARG A 225 -17.86 6.58 -3.77
N ILE A 226 -16.75 5.84 -3.83
CA ILE A 226 -15.43 6.44 -3.92
C ILE A 226 -15.37 7.31 -5.21
N ALA A 227 -15.95 6.86 -6.34
CA ALA A 227 -16.03 7.68 -7.55
C ALA A 227 -17.11 8.80 -7.55
N LEU A 228 -18.13 8.76 -6.69
CA LEU A 228 -19.28 9.67 -6.61
C LEU A 228 -19.12 10.71 -5.50
N GLN A 229 -18.52 10.37 -4.36
CA GLN A 229 -18.06 11.31 -3.32
C GLN A 229 -16.98 12.25 -3.87
N LEU A 230 -16.26 11.81 -4.92
CA LEU A 230 -15.32 12.61 -5.70
C LEU A 230 -15.99 13.46 -6.81
N ARG A 231 -17.32 13.34 -7.01
CA ARG A 231 -18.09 14.07 -8.04
C ARG A 231 -18.97 15.20 -7.52
N GLY A 232 -18.98 15.53 -6.22
CA GLY A 232 -19.65 16.76 -5.81
C GLY A 232 -19.73 17.03 -4.31
N THR A 233 -19.18 18.16 -3.91
CA THR A 233 -19.95 19.21 -3.24
C THR A 233 -19.46 20.54 -3.80
N LYS A 234 -20.41 21.37 -4.23
CA LYS A 234 -20.20 22.65 -4.93
C LYS A 234 -19.40 23.64 -4.10
#